data_AF-A0A453AKJ3-F1
#
_entry.id   AF-A0A453AKJ3-F1
#
_cell.length_a   1.000
_cell.length_b   1.000
_cell.length_c   1.000
_cell.angle_alpha   90.00
_cell.angle_beta   90.00
_cell.angle_gamma   90.00
#
_symmetry.space_group_name_H-M   'P 1'
#
loop_
_entity.id
_entity.type
_entity.pdbx_description
1 polymer ?
#
loop_
_entity_poly.entity_id
_entity_poly.type
_entity_poly.pdbx_seq_one_letter_code
_entity_poly.pdbx_strand_id
1 'polypeptide(L)'
;MARELWTALSGMFSSQSLSRVNNIRTSLVNAQKGNKTVATYFAEMRRFADELAAAGKPLQDDELISYIMHDLDMDYQPLVSALDARITPVSLDELFSMLSNFD
;
A
#
# COMPACT_ATOMS: atom_id res chain seq x y z
N MET A 1 37.71 -9.57 -16.55
CA MET A 1 37.53 -10.28 -15.26
C MET A 1 36.90 -9.43 -14.16
N ALA A 2 37.55 -8.41 -13.56
CA ALA A 2 36.90 -7.62 -12.49
C ALA A 2 35.63 -6.87 -12.93
N ARG A 3 35.61 -6.36 -14.18
CA ARG A 3 34.47 -5.66 -14.76
C ARG A 3 33.26 -6.57 -15.01
N GLU A 4 33.50 -7.81 -15.44
CA GLU A 4 32.43 -8.80 -15.67
C GLU A 4 31.80 -9.24 -14.34
N LEU A 5 32.63 -9.46 -13.31
CA LEU A 5 32.16 -9.81 -11.96
C LEU A 5 31.30 -8.68 -11.36
N TRP A 6 31.74 -7.42 -11.52
CA TRP A 6 30.99 -6.26 -11.06
C TRP A 6 29.65 -6.09 -11.80
N THR A 7 29.66 -6.26 -13.13
CA THR A 7 28.43 -6.22 -13.93
C THR A 7 27.46 -7.33 -13.51
N ALA A 8 27.94 -8.56 -13.36
CA ALA A 8 27.11 -9.69 -12.92
C ALA A 8 26.51 -9.43 -11.52
N LEU A 9 27.32 -8.97 -10.57
CA LEU A 9 26.89 -8.62 -9.22
C LEU A 9 25.82 -7.51 -9.25
N SER A 10 26.09 -6.42 -9.99
CA SER A 10 25.15 -5.31 -10.12
C SER A 10 23.82 -5.72 -10.77
N GLY A 11 23.86 -6.62 -11.76
CA GLY A 11 22.67 -7.21 -12.38
C GLY A 11 21.87 -8.08 -11.41
N MET A 12 22.54 -8.91 -10.60
CA MET A 12 21.88 -9.73 -9.58
C MET A 12 21.20 -8.88 -8.51
N PHE A 13 21.88 -7.86 -7.97
CA PHE A 13 21.31 -6.95 -6.99
C PHE A 13 20.13 -6.15 -7.57
N SER A 14 20.26 -5.68 -8.81
CA SER A 14 19.17 -4.95 -9.48
C SER A 14 17.95 -5.85 -9.71
N SER A 15 18.16 -7.10 -10.16
CA SER A 15 17.09 -8.08 -10.36
C SER A 15 16.38 -8.43 -9.04
N GLN A 16 17.15 -8.68 -7.98
CA GLN A 16 16.60 -8.94 -6.66
C GLN A 16 15.79 -7.75 -6.12
N SER A 17 16.29 -6.52 -6.32
CA SER A 17 15.59 -5.30 -5.93
C SER A 17 14.28 -5.12 -6.70
N LEU A 18 14.27 -5.37 -8.01
CA LEU A 18 13.06 -5.29 -8.84
C LEU A 18 12.04 -6.36 -8.46
N SER A 19 12.48 -7.60 -8.26
CA SER A 19 11.62 -8.69 -7.79
C SER A 19 10.99 -8.35 -6.44
N ARG A 20 11.77 -7.80 -5.50
CA ARG A 20 11.26 -7.37 -4.19
C ARG A 20 10.18 -6.30 -4.32
N VAL A 21 10.42 -5.25 -5.10
CA VAL A 21 9.43 -4.18 -5.34
C VAL A 21 8.14 -4.74 -5.96
N ASN A 22 8.27 -5.62 -6.96
CA ASN A 22 7.12 -6.25 -7.59
C ASN A 22 6.32 -7.10 -6.61
N ASN A 23 7.00 -7.91 -5.78
CA ASN A 23 6.34 -8.72 -4.77
C ASN A 23 5.57 -7.85 -3.77
N ILE A 24 6.16 -6.74 -3.29
CA ILE A 24 5.48 -5.82 -2.38
C ILE A 24 4.24 -5.21 -3.04
N ARG A 25 4.33 -4.79 -4.32
CA ARG A 25 3.17 -4.28 -5.06
C ARG A 25 2.07 -5.33 -5.23
N THR A 26 2.44 -6.57 -5.53
CA THR A 26 1.47 -7.67 -5.61
C THR A 26 0.83 -7.92 -4.26
N SER A 27 1.59 -7.90 -3.16
CA SER A 27 1.04 -8.02 -1.81
C SER A 27 0.12 -6.85 -1.45
N LEU A 28 0.47 -5.62 -1.83
CA LEU A 28 -0.36 -4.43 -1.62
C LEU A 28 -1.71 -4.53 -2.34
N VAL A 29 -1.71 -4.93 -3.61
CA VAL A 29 -2.94 -5.08 -4.41
C VAL A 29 -3.83 -6.21 -3.89
N ASN A 30 -3.23 -7.28 -3.36
CA ASN A 30 -3.95 -8.43 -2.82
C ASN A 30 -4.26 -8.28 -1.32
N ALA A 31 -3.87 -7.17 -0.69
CA ALA A 31 -4.07 -6.96 0.73
C ALA A 31 -5.54 -6.69 0.99
N GLN A 32 -6.19 -7.64 1.67
CA GLN A 32 -7.59 -7.53 2.02
C GLN A 32 -7.79 -7.22 3.51
N LYS A 33 -8.76 -6.35 3.85
CA LYS A 33 -9.24 -6.24 5.24
C LYS A 33 -9.82 -7.57 5.68
N GLY A 34 -10.85 -8.06 4.97
CA GLY A 34 -11.61 -9.25 5.35
C GLY A 34 -11.94 -9.26 6.85
N ASN A 35 -11.57 -10.33 7.53
CA ASN A 35 -11.82 -10.51 8.98
C ASN A 35 -10.81 -9.78 9.89
N LYS A 36 -9.87 -9.01 9.35
CA LYS A 36 -8.93 -8.22 10.16
C LYS A 36 -9.64 -7.00 10.75
N THR A 37 -9.15 -6.55 11.90
CA THR A 37 -9.53 -5.24 12.45
C THR A 37 -8.98 -4.13 11.55
N VAL A 38 -9.66 -2.98 11.51
CA VAL A 38 -9.20 -1.81 10.76
C VAL A 38 -7.75 -1.44 11.10
N ALA A 39 -7.39 -1.46 12.38
CA ALA A 39 -6.01 -1.18 12.84
C ALA A 39 -4.97 -2.14 12.26
N THR A 40 -5.26 -3.44 12.25
CA THR A 40 -4.33 -4.45 11.71
C THR A 40 -4.14 -4.26 10.21
N TYR A 41 -5.24 -4.02 9.49
CA TYR A 41 -5.21 -3.78 8.05
C TYR A 41 -4.44 -2.49 7.70
N PHE A 42 -4.70 -1.38 8.40
CA PHE A 42 -3.99 -0.12 8.17
C PHE A 42 -2.49 -0.23 8.44
N ALA A 43 -2.09 -0.93 9.50
CA ALA A 43 -0.69 -1.16 9.81
C ALA A 43 0.00 -1.98 8.69
N GLU A 44 -0.68 -2.97 8.13
CA GLU A 44 -0.17 -3.75 7.00
C GLU A 44 0.00 -2.89 5.73
N MET A 45 -1.00 -2.07 5.41
CA MET A 45 -0.96 -1.16 4.25
C MET A 45 0.17 -0.13 4.37
N ARG A 46 0.35 0.48 5.56
CA ARG A 46 1.47 1.39 5.84
C ARG A 46 2.82 0.67 5.73
N ARG A 47 2.94 -0.56 6.24
CA ARG A 47 4.18 -1.35 6.11
C ARG A 47 4.58 -1.55 4.65
N PHE A 48 3.63 -1.82 3.75
CA PHE A 48 3.94 -1.94 2.32
C PHE A 48 4.43 -0.61 1.72
N ALA A 49 3.79 0.51 2.08
CA ALA A 49 4.21 1.83 1.64
C ALA A 49 5.65 2.16 2.13
N ASP A 50 5.95 1.86 3.39
CA ASP A 50 7.29 2.05 3.98
C ASP A 50 8.35 1.18 3.28
N GLU A 51 8.02 -0.08 2.99
CA GLU A 51 8.94 -0.98 2.27
C GLU A 51 9.21 -0.54 0.84
N LEU A 52 8.19 0.01 0.16
CA LEU A 52 8.32 0.60 -1.17
C LEU A 52 9.17 1.88 -1.12
N ALA A 53 8.96 2.74 -0.14
CA ALA A 53 9.77 3.93 0.10
C ALA A 53 11.24 3.57 0.35
N ALA A 54 11.51 2.57 1.20
CA ALA A 54 12.84 2.06 1.47
C ALA A 54 13.52 1.46 0.22
N ALA A 55 12.75 0.95 -0.74
CA ALA A 55 13.22 0.48 -2.04
C ALA A 55 13.38 1.59 -3.09
N GLY A 56 13.21 2.86 -2.73
CA GLY A 56 13.32 4.01 -3.63
C GLY A 56 12.12 4.17 -4.56
N LYS A 57 10.97 3.58 -4.21
CA LYS A 57 9.71 3.64 -4.95
C LYS A 57 8.57 4.10 -4.03
N PRO A 58 8.67 5.27 -3.38
CA PRO A 58 7.68 5.72 -2.41
C PRO A 58 6.28 5.77 -3.03
N LEU A 59 5.29 5.41 -2.22
CA LEU A 59 3.87 5.49 -2.56
C LEU A 59 3.32 6.79 -1.96
N GLN A 60 2.48 7.51 -2.69
CA GLN A 60 1.83 8.70 -2.17
C GLN A 60 0.65 8.33 -1.27
N ASP A 61 0.32 9.18 -0.31
CA ASP A 61 -0.81 8.94 0.61
C ASP A 61 -2.13 8.77 -0.15
N ASP A 62 -2.36 9.57 -1.19
CA ASP A 62 -3.55 9.47 -2.05
C ASP A 62 -3.63 8.12 -2.78
N GLU A 63 -2.48 7.59 -3.21
CA GLU A 63 -2.40 6.24 -3.80
C GLU A 63 -2.75 5.17 -2.76
N LEU A 64 -2.22 5.29 -1.54
CA LEU A 64 -2.51 4.34 -0.45
C LEU A 64 -3.99 4.35 -0.07
N ILE A 65 -4.58 5.55 0.02
CA ILE A 65 -6.00 5.76 0.29
C ILE A 65 -6.84 5.08 -0.78
N SER A 66 -6.48 5.26 -2.06
CA SER A 66 -7.20 4.61 -3.17
C SER A 66 -7.14 3.09 -3.08
N TYR A 67 -6.00 2.51 -2.69
CA TYR A 67 -5.89 1.05 -2.48
C TYR A 67 -6.78 0.58 -1.33
N ILE A 68 -6.75 1.29 -0.21
CA ILE A 68 -7.58 0.98 0.96
C ILE A 68 -9.06 1.02 0.58
N MET A 69 -9.52 2.11 -0.06
CA MET A 69 -10.93 2.28 -0.43
C MET A 69 -11.42 1.22 -1.43
N HIS A 70 -10.57 0.80 -2.37
CA HIS A 70 -10.95 -0.19 -3.38
C HIS A 70 -11.19 -1.59 -2.78
N ASP A 71 -10.48 -1.91 -1.71
CA ASP A 71 -10.55 -3.24 -1.07
C ASP A 71 -11.66 -3.35 -0.02
N LEU A 72 -12.26 -2.24 0.40
CA LEU A 72 -13.32 -2.27 1.40
C LEU A 72 -14.55 -3.07 0.92
N ASP A 73 -15.02 -3.98 1.77
CA ASP A 73 -16.20 -4.80 1.52
C ASP A 73 -17.48 -3.96 1.34
N MET A 74 -18.54 -4.59 0.82
CA MET A 74 -19.85 -3.94 0.60
C MET A 74 -20.41 -3.23 1.84
N ASP A 75 -20.08 -3.70 3.04
CA ASP A 75 -20.54 -3.11 4.30
C ASP A 75 -20.06 -1.65 4.46
N TYR A 76 -18.92 -1.31 3.86
CA TYR A 76 -18.31 0.02 3.90
C TYR A 76 -18.76 0.93 2.74
N GLN A 77 -19.67 0.47 1.87
CA GLN A 77 -20.21 1.28 0.76
C GLN A 77 -20.75 2.67 1.17
N PRO A 78 -21.44 2.83 2.32
CA PRO A 78 -21.85 4.16 2.79
C PRO A 78 -20.66 5.08 3.06
N LEU A 79 -19.56 4.54 3.60
CA LEU A 79 -18.33 5.29 3.85
C LEU A 79 -17.64 5.67 2.54
N VAL A 80 -17.51 4.72 1.61
CA VAL A 80 -16.93 4.95 0.28
C VAL A 80 -17.70 6.05 -0.46
N SER A 81 -19.03 5.98 -0.45
CA SER A 81 -19.88 7.01 -1.06
C SER A 81 -19.71 8.40 -0.42
N ALA A 82 -19.54 8.46 0.91
CA ALA A 82 -19.30 9.71 1.62
C ALA A 82 -17.92 10.31 1.31
N LEU A 83 -16.91 9.45 1.11
CA LEU A 83 -15.58 9.85 0.69
C LEU A 83 -15.54 10.31 -0.77
N ASP A 84 -16.24 9.63 -1.67
CA ASP A 84 -16.34 10.01 -3.09
C ASP A 84 -17.08 11.34 -3.29
N ALA A 85 -18.05 11.65 -2.42
CA ALA A 85 -18.79 12.92 -2.45
C ALA A 85 -18.01 14.10 -1.86
N ARG A 86 -16.86 13.86 -1.20
CA ARG A 86 -16.04 14.94 -0.64
C ARG A 86 -15.28 15.68 -1.75
N ILE A 87 -15.20 17.00 -1.59
CA ILE A 87 -14.44 17.90 -2.48
C ILE A 87 -13.00 18.08 -1.97
N THR A 88 -12.76 17.79 -0.69
CA THR A 88 -11.45 17.94 -0.04
C THR A 88 -10.74 16.59 0.09
N PRO A 89 -9.41 16.53 -0.12
CA PRO A 89 -8.63 15.33 0.12
C PRO A 89 -8.81 14.83 1.57
N VAL A 90 -8.98 13.53 1.73
CA VAL A 90 -8.99 12.86 3.05
C VAL A 90 -7.56 12.50 3.41
N SER A 91 -7.16 12.67 4.67
CA SER A 91 -5.85 12.18 5.13
C SER A 91 -5.94 10.71 5.53
N LEU A 92 -4.80 10.00 5.56
CA LEU A 92 -4.74 8.61 6.04
C LEU A 92 -5.24 8.47 7.48
N ASP A 93 -5.00 9.46 8.34
CA ASP A 93 -5.45 9.44 9.74
C ASP A 93 -6.96 9.68 9.85
N GLU A 94 -7.53 10.57 9.02
CA GLU A 94 -8.98 10.75 8.94
C GLU A 94 -9.67 9.48 8.43
N LEU A 95 -9.14 8.86 7.38
CA LEU A 95 -9.67 7.62 6.84
C LEU A 95 -9.63 6.49 7.88
N PHE A 96 -8.53 6.38 8.62
CA PHE A 96 -8.41 5.43 9.72
C PHE A 96 -9.47 5.65 10.81
N SER A 97 -9.69 6.91 11.22
CA SER A 97 -10.71 7.25 12.21
C SER A 97 -12.12 6.94 11.71
N MET A 98 -12.41 7.25 10.45
CA MET A 98 -13.70 6.95 9.82
C MET A 98 -14.00 5.46 9.79
N LEU A 99 -13.03 4.64 9.36
CA LEU A 99 -13.17 3.19 9.31
C LEU A 99 -13.28 2.58 10.71
N SER A 100 -12.51 3.06 11.67
CA SER A 100 -12.54 2.56 13.05
C SER A 100 -13.85 2.88 13.79
N ASN A 101 -14.55 3.94 13.38
CA ASN A 101 -15.87 4.28 13.92
C ASN A 101 -17.00 3.46 13.28
N PHE A 102 -16.73 2.84 12.12
CA PHE A 102 -17.70 2.10 11.34
C PHE A 102 -17.65 0.58 11.64
N ASP A 103 -16.45 0.05 11.97
CA ASP A 103 -16.20 -1.32 12.47
C ASP A 103 -16.75 -1.50 13.91
#